data_AF-A0A7C4HMU9-F1
#
_entry.id   AF-A0A7C4HMU9-F1
#
_cell.length_a   1.000
_cell.length_b   1.000
_cell.length_c   1.000
_cell.angle_alpha   90.00
_cell.angle_beta   90.00
_cell.angle_gamma   90.00
#
_symmetry.space_group_name_H-M   'P 1'
#
loop_
_entity.id
_entity.type
_entity.pdbx_description
1 polymer ?
#
loop_
_entity_poly.entity_id
_entity_poly.type
_entity_poly.pdbx_seq_one_letter_code
_entity_poly.pdbx_strand_id
1 'polypeptide(L)'
;MGRVKLPIPISGGLILSYQCTAECRYCMYACSPRWRHWISEEVLEEILRQLAGKIAPSPYGPDSVSLNYGLHFTGGEPFLN
;
A
#
# COMPACT_ATOMS: atom_id res chain seq x y z
N MET A 1 -10.32 -28.17 17.46
CA MET A 1 -9.49 -27.34 16.55
C MET A 1 -9.01 -26.11 17.31
N GLY A 2 -7.69 -25.88 17.36
CA GLY A 2 -7.12 -24.69 18.02
C GLY A 2 -7.35 -23.42 17.18
N ARG A 3 -7.63 -22.29 17.85
CA ARG A 3 -7.74 -20.98 17.17
C ARG A 3 -6.35 -20.44 16.86
N VAL A 4 -6.09 -20.06 15.60
CA VAL A 4 -4.88 -19.34 15.20
C VAL A 4 -5.04 -17.86 15.52
N LYS A 5 -4.07 -17.27 16.21
CA LYS A 5 -4.02 -15.81 16.41
C LYS A 5 -3.30 -15.18 15.23
N LEU A 6 -3.97 -14.27 14.54
CA LEU A 6 -3.35 -13.48 13.48
C LEU A 6 -2.53 -12.34 14.10
N PRO A 7 -1.30 -12.10 13.61
CA PRO A 7 -0.50 -10.96 14.06
C PRO A 7 -1.15 -9.64 13.64
N ILE A 8 -0.85 -8.59 14.39
CA ILE A 8 -1.26 -7.22 14.05
C ILE A 8 -0.47 -6.78 12.80
N PRO A 9 -1.12 -6.13 11.81
CA PRO A 9 -0.43 -5.61 10.63
C PRO A 9 0.38 -4.36 11.01
N ILE A 10 1.65 -4.56 11.35
CA ILE A 10 2.58 -3.47 11.71
C ILE A 10 3.10 -2.69 10.50
N SER A 11 2.87 -3.19 9.29
CA SER A 11 3.23 -2.56 8.03
C SER A 11 2.22 -2.97 6.95
N GLY A 12 2.09 -2.18 5.89
CA GLY A 12 1.22 -2.52 4.77
C GLY A 12 1.48 -1.66 3.54
N GLY A 13 1.22 -2.24 2.36
CA GLY A 13 1.18 -1.53 1.09
C GLY A 13 -0.26 -1.40 0.58
N LEU A 14 -0.64 -0.22 0.13
CA LEU A 14 -1.95 0.08 -0.45
C LEU A 14 -1.78 0.44 -1.92
N ILE A 15 -2.34 -0.41 -2.80
CA ILE A 15 -2.40 -0.15 -4.24
C ILE A 15 -3.50 0.88 -4.47
N LEU A 16 -3.12 2.09 -4.86
CA LEU A 16 -4.06 3.18 -5.16
C LEU A 16 -4.65 3.05 -6.57
N SER A 17 -3.87 2.54 -7.52
CA SER A 17 -4.29 2.29 -8.90
C SER A 17 -3.30 1.34 -9.57
N TYR A 18 -3.71 0.67 -10.65
CA TYR A 18 -2.79 0.00 -11.58
C TYR A 18 -2.33 0.92 -12.73
N GLN A 19 -2.81 2.17 -12.78
CA GLN A 19 -2.41 3.18 -13.75
C GLN A 19 -0.94 3.56 -13.53
N CYS A 20 -0.14 3.48 -14.59
CA CYS A 20 1.28 3.83 -14.59
C CYS A 20 1.65 4.49 -15.92
N THR A 21 2.71 5.30 -15.96
CA THR A 21 3.21 5.87 -17.22
C THR A 21 3.98 4.87 -18.07
N ALA A 22 4.40 3.75 -17.48
CA ALA A 22 5.24 2.73 -18.11
C ALA A 22 4.56 1.36 -18.17
N GLU A 23 5.13 0.47 -18.98
CA GLU A 23 4.78 -0.96 -19.07
C GLU A 23 6.04 -1.80 -18.81
N CYS A 24 6.57 -1.71 -17.60
CA CYS A 24 7.85 -2.33 -17.25
C CYS A 24 7.80 -3.85 -17.44
N ARG A 25 8.78 -4.41 -18.17
CA ARG A 25 8.88 -5.85 -18.48
C ARG A 25 8.74 -6.77 -17.26
N TYR A 26 9.19 -6.31 -16.08
CA TYR A 26 9.20 -7.08 -14.84
C TYR A 26 8.26 -6.51 -13.77
N CYS A 27 7.27 -5.69 -14.15
CA CYS A 27 6.28 -5.20 -13.20
C CYS A 27 5.45 -6.37 -12.65
N MET A 28 5.55 -6.63 -11.35
CA MET A 28 4.81 -7.71 -10.69
C MET A 28 3.29 -7.57 -10.85
N TYR A 29 2.79 -6.34 -10.93
CA TYR A 29 1.36 -6.03 -11.00
C TYR A 29 0.86 -5.71 -12.42
N ALA A 30 1.72 -5.84 -13.44
CA ALA A 30 1.39 -5.51 -14.83
C ALA A 30 0.70 -4.13 -14.99
N CYS A 31 1.18 -3.15 -14.23
CA CYS A 31 0.72 -1.77 -14.31
C CYS A 31 1.01 -1.19 -15.70
N SER A 32 0.17 -0.26 -16.15
CA SER A 32 0.23 0.27 -17.52
C SER A 32 -0.53 1.58 -17.66
N PRO A 33 -0.27 2.36 -18.72
CA PRO A 33 -1.05 3.55 -19.06
C PRO A 33 -2.41 3.21 -19.65
N ARG A 34 -2.85 1.94 -19.66
CA ARG A 34 -4.19 1.52 -20.08
C ARG A 34 -5.18 1.49 -18.92
N TRP A 35 -4.71 1.31 -17.68
CA TRP A 35 -5.58 1.36 -16.50
C TRP A 35 -6.05 2.78 -16.23
N ARG A 36 -7.27 2.93 -15.71
CA ARG A 36 -7.92 4.23 -15.44
C ARG A 36 -8.56 4.33 -14.06
N HIS A 37 -8.71 3.20 -13.38
CA HIS A 37 -9.44 3.13 -12.12
C HIS A 37 -8.50 3.42 -10.97
N TRP A 38 -8.98 4.24 -10.03
CA TRP A 38 -8.36 4.48 -8.74
C TRP A 38 -9.23 3.82 -7.67
N ILE A 39 -8.61 3.45 -6.56
CA ILE A 39 -9.34 3.16 -5.32
C ILE A 39 -10.24 4.34 -5.00
N SER A 40 -11.49 4.09 -4.59
CA SER A 40 -12.37 5.19 -4.20
C SER A 40 -11.92 5.77 -2.86
N GLU A 41 -12.23 7.04 -2.63
CA GLU A 41 -11.88 7.71 -1.36
C GLU A 41 -12.55 7.02 -0.17
N GLU A 42 -13.79 6.55 -0.33
CA GLU A 42 -14.53 5.87 0.74
C GLU A 42 -13.85 4.56 1.15
N VAL A 43 -13.41 3.76 0.16
CA VAL A 43 -12.69 2.50 0.41
C VAL A 43 -11.31 2.78 1.01
N LEU A 44 -10.60 3.78 0.49
CA LEU A 44 -9.31 4.19 1.03
C LEU A 44 -9.45 4.62 2.50
N GLU A 45 -10.45 5.44 2.82
CA GLU A 45 -10.73 5.89 4.17
C GLU A 45 -11.06 4.73 5.10
N GLU A 46 -11.90 3.78 4.67
CA GLU A 46 -12.23 2.58 5.44
C GLU A 46 -10.96 1.79 5.80
N ILE A 47 -10.09 1.55 4.82
CA ILE A 47 -8.85 0.81 5.03
C ILE A 47 -7.91 1.58 5.97
N LEU A 48 -7.74 2.89 5.78
CA LEU A 48 -6.89 3.72 6.64
C LEU A 48 -7.41 3.75 8.09
N ARG A 49 -8.72 3.84 8.29
CA ARG A 49 -9.34 3.72 9.62
C ARG A 49 -9.05 2.38 10.28
N GLN A 50 -9.06 1.29 9.51
CA GLN A 50 -8.74 -0.04 10.03
C GLN A 50 -7.25 -0.20 10.37
N LEU A 51 -6.34 0.47 9.68
CA LEU A 51 -4.89 0.41 9.91
C LEU A 51 -4.39 1.41 10.96
N ALA A 52 -5.15 2.47 11.23
CA ALA A 52 -4.81 3.47 12.22
C ALA A 52 -4.48 2.84 13.59
N GLY A 53 -3.37 3.26 14.18
CA GLY A 53 -2.87 2.74 15.46
C GLY A 53 -2.23 1.34 15.42
N LYS A 54 -2.19 0.67 14.25
CA LYS A 54 -1.55 -0.65 14.10
C LYS A 54 -0.19 -0.56 13.41
N ILE A 55 -0.03 0.39 12.49
CA ILE A 55 1.20 0.59 11.72
C ILE A 55 2.33 1.08 12.65
N ALA A 56 3.46 0.40 12.61
CA ALA A 56 4.66 0.75 13.37
C ALA A 56 5.54 1.73 12.57
N PRO A 57 6.21 2.69 13.24
CA PRO A 57 7.15 3.60 12.60
C PRO A 57 8.43 2.88 12.17
N SER A 58 9.23 3.53 11.32
CA SER A 58 10.55 3.01 10.95
C SER A 58 11.43 2.82 12.19
N PRO A 59 12.14 1.68 12.32
CA PRO A 59 13.07 1.44 13.42
C PRO A 59 14.33 2.32 13.34
N TYR A 60 14.57 2.98 12.21
CA TYR A 60 15.74 3.85 12.00
C TYR A 60 15.48 5.33 12.33
N GLY A 61 14.32 5.63 12.91
CA GLY A 61 13.93 6.98 13.33
C GLY A 61 12.85 7.62 12.45
N PRO A 62 12.26 8.74 12.90
CA PRO A 62 11.11 9.36 12.25
C PRO A 62 11.40 9.89 10.84
N ASP A 63 12.64 10.29 10.55
CA ASP A 63 13.06 10.84 9.26
C ASP A 63 13.56 9.76 8.29
N SER A 64 13.24 8.50 8.56
CA SER A 64 13.69 7.35 7.77
C SER A 64 12.51 6.54 7.25
N VAL A 65 12.67 6.01 6.04
CA VAL A 65 11.75 5.03 5.47
C VAL A 65 12.30 3.62 5.66
N SER A 66 11.40 2.65 5.82
CA SER A 66 11.73 1.24 5.94
C SER A 66 10.81 0.42 5.07
N LEU A 67 11.31 -0.65 4.48
CA LEU A 67 10.49 -1.53 3.63
C LEU A 67 9.52 -2.42 4.43
N ASN A 68 9.82 -2.66 5.71
CA ASN A 68 9.09 -3.62 6.55
C ASN A 68 8.26 -2.92 7.66
N TYR A 69 8.22 -1.59 7.66
CA TYR A 69 7.55 -0.77 8.66
C TYR A 69 6.91 0.43 7.98
N GLY A 70 5.79 0.89 8.51
CA GLY A 70 5.06 2.00 7.93
C GLY A 70 3.99 1.57 6.93
N LEU A 71 3.34 2.58 6.36
CA LEU A 71 2.30 2.45 5.36
C LEU A 71 2.85 2.95 4.02
N HIS A 72 2.72 2.14 2.97
CA HIS A 72 3.25 2.44 1.65
C HIS A 72 2.10 2.64 0.65
N PHE A 73 1.95 3.84 0.10
CA PHE A 73 1.10 4.03 -1.06
C PHE A 73 1.84 3.58 -2.32
N THR A 74 1.19 2.73 -3.11
CA THR A 74 1.82 2.04 -4.24
C THR A 74 0.78 1.74 -5.33
N GLY A 75 1.13 0.85 -6.27
CA GLY A 75 0.31 0.42 -7.38
C GLY A 75 1.09 0.47 -8.69
N GLY A 76 0.55 1.19 -9.68
CA GLY A 76 1.31 1.70 -10.79
C GLY A 76 2.16 2.88 -10.35
N GLU A 77 1.87 4.06 -10.85
CA GLU A 77 2.54 5.30 -10.41
C GLU A 77 1.60 6.06 -9.45
N PRO A 78 1.83 6.02 -8.12
CA PRO A 78 0.93 6.63 -7.14
C PRO A 78 0.81 8.16 -7.26
N PHE A 79 1.74 8.82 -7.94
CA PHE A 79 1.74 10.28 -8.14
C PHE A 79 0.98 10.74 -9.41
N LEU A 80 0.18 9.87 -10.05
CA LEU A 80 -0.60 10.23 -11.25
C LEU A 80 -1.99 10.80 -11.00
N ASN A 81 -2.45 10.86 -9.75
CA ASN A 81 -3.73 11.48 -9.38
C ASN A 81 -3.53 12.93 -8.98
#